data_AF-A0A2M7UBN2-F1
#
_entry.id   AF-A0A2M7UBN2-F1
#
_cell.length_a   1.000
_cell.length_b   1.000
_cell.length_c   1.000
_cell.angle_alpha   90.00
_cell.angle_beta   90.00
_cell.angle_gamma   90.00
#
_symmetry.space_group_name_H-M   'P 1'
#
loop_
_entity.id
_entity.type
_entity.pdbx_description
1 polymer ?
#
loop_
_entity_poly.entity_id
_entity_poly.type
_entity_poly.pdbx_seq_one_letter_code
_entity_poly.pdbx_strand_id
1 'polypeptide(L)'
;MKKLSKFLISSVILFFILTLFLGFQIFSIQKGHQFFQKQPHYLPALYVEGNSIKRSDNHNKVQLKGVTTMAFAYDGYQIDKGFIEILEKLKLWKVNLLGLYADPLIIKTI
;
A
#
# COMPACT_ATOMS: atom_id res chain seq x y z
N MET A 1 17.93 -29.59 54.42
CA MET A 1 17.88 -28.14 54.14
C MET A 1 18.71 -27.67 52.93
N LYS A 2 19.86 -28.28 52.57
CA LYS A 2 20.72 -27.82 51.45
C LYS A 2 20.16 -28.00 50.02
N LYS A 3 19.13 -28.83 49.81
CA LYS A 3 18.50 -29.03 48.48
C LYS A 3 17.41 -28.00 48.16
N LEU A 4 16.72 -27.49 49.19
CA LEU A 4 15.64 -26.51 49.03
C LEU A 4 16.18 -25.13 48.60
N SER A 5 17.34 -24.72 49.14
CA SER A 5 17.99 -23.46 48.78
C SER A 5 18.47 -23.44 47.32
N LYS A 6 18.96 -24.56 46.79
CA LYS A 6 19.37 -24.67 45.38
C LYS A 6 18.19 -24.58 44.42
N PHE A 7 17.03 -25.14 44.79
CA PHE A 7 15.80 -25.03 44.00
C PHE A 7 15.28 -23.59 43.94
N LEU A 8 15.32 -22.87 45.07
CA LEU A 8 14.93 -21.47 45.13
C LEU A 8 15.86 -20.58 44.28
N ILE A 9 17.18 -20.81 44.35
CA ILE A 9 18.14 -20.05 43.54
C ILE A 9 17.93 -20.31 42.04
N SER A 10 17.75 -21.57 41.62
CA SER A 10 17.46 -21.90 40.22
C SER A 10 16.15 -21.29 39.72
N SER A 11 15.11 -21.27 40.56
CA SER A 11 13.81 -20.70 40.20
C SER A 11 13.87 -19.18 40.04
N VAL A 12 14.65 -18.48 40.89
CA VAL A 12 14.82 -17.02 40.79
C VAL A 12 15.61 -16.66 39.54
N ILE A 13 16.69 -17.39 39.22
CA ILE A 13 17.47 -17.14 38.01
C ILE A 13 16.62 -17.34 36.75
N LEU A 14 15.82 -18.42 36.71
CA LEU A 14 14.91 -18.69 35.60
C LEU A 14 13.86 -17.59 35.43
N PHE A 15 13.30 -17.09 36.54
CA PHE A 15 12.34 -15.99 36.53
C PHE A 15 12.95 -14.72 35.96
N PHE A 16 14.16 -14.36 36.37
CA PHE A 16 14.87 -13.17 35.86
C PHE A 16 15.15 -13.26 34.36
N ILE A 17 15.62 -14.41 33.86
CA ILE A 17 15.85 -14.64 32.42
C ILE A 17 14.55 -14.49 31.63
N LEU A 18 13.45 -15.06 32.13
CA LEU A 18 12.15 -14.99 31.48
C LEU A 18 11.64 -13.55 31.41
N THR A 19 11.70 -12.80 32.53
CA THR A 19 11.29 -11.39 32.55
C THR A 19 12.15 -10.51 31.65
N LEU A 20 13.45 -10.78 31.53
CA LEU A 20 14.34 -10.03 30.64
C LEU A 20 13.99 -10.30 29.17
N PHE A 21 13.69 -11.55 28.82
CA PHE A 21 13.31 -11.94 27.46
C PHE A 21 11.96 -11.36 27.04
N LEU A 22 10.96 -11.38 27.93
CA LEU A 22 9.66 -10.75 27.69
C LEU A 22 9.77 -9.22 27.61
N GLY A 23 10.56 -8.58 28.48
CA GLY A 23 10.82 -7.14 28.42
C GLY A 23 11.46 -6.72 27.09
N PHE A 24 12.36 -7.54 26.53
CA PHE A 24 13.01 -7.27 25.25
C PHE A 24 12.05 -7.41 24.07
N GLN A 25 11.11 -8.37 24.10
CA GLN A 25 10.07 -8.47 23.07
C GLN A 25 9.15 -7.24 23.05
N ILE A 26 8.72 -6.76 24.23
CA ILE A 26 7.85 -5.58 24.32
C ILE A 26 8.56 -4.32 23.78
N PHE A 27 9.86 -4.18 24.04
CA PHE A 27 10.65 -3.04 23.55
C PHE A 27 10.88 -3.08 22.03
N SER A 28 11.05 -4.26 21.43
CA SER A 28 11.13 -4.43 19.97
C SER A 28 9.81 -4.17 19.26
N ILE A 29 8.67 -4.56 19.86
CA ILE A 29 7.34 -4.34 19.29
C ILE A 29 7.01 -2.83 19.23
N GLN A 30 7.40 -2.06 20.25
CA GLN A 30 7.15 -0.61 20.27
C GLN A 30 7.99 0.18 19.24
N LYS A 31 9.17 -0.31 18.85
CA LYS A 31 10.01 0.35 17.83
C LYS A 31 9.65 -0.03 16.39
N GLY A 32 8.79 -1.03 16.19
CA GLY A 32 8.42 -1.55 14.87
C GLY A 32 7.23 -0.86 14.19
N HIS A 33 6.58 0.11 14.83
CA HIS A 33 5.43 0.82 14.27
C HIS A 33 5.66 2.33 14.17
N GLN A 34 6.83 2.73 13.65
CA GLN A 34 6.80 3.88 12.75
C GLN A 34 6.05 3.41 11.50
N PHE A 35 4.76 3.73 11.44
CA PHE A 35 4.05 3.79 10.16
C PHE A 35 4.84 4.76 9.29
N PHE A 36 5.77 4.23 8.49
CA PHE A 36 6.17 4.90 7.27
C PHE A 36 4.89 5.00 6.46
N GLN A 37 4.20 6.14 6.58
CA GLN A 37 3.38 6.61 5.48
C GLN A 37 4.34 6.64 4.29
N LYS A 38 4.30 5.60 3.45
CA LYS A 38 4.78 5.70 2.09
C LYS A 38 4.03 6.89 1.54
N GLN A 39 4.69 8.05 1.47
CA GLN A 39 4.19 9.17 0.69
C GLN A 39 3.79 8.58 -0.65
N PRO A 40 2.56 8.82 -1.13
CA PRO A 40 2.18 8.32 -2.44
C PRO A 40 3.24 8.84 -3.41
N HIS A 41 3.96 7.94 -4.07
CA HIS A 41 4.82 8.30 -5.17
C HIS A 41 3.88 8.90 -6.23
N TYR A 42 3.75 10.22 -6.20
CA TYR A 42 2.92 10.93 -7.16
C TYR A 42 3.49 10.64 -8.54
N LEU A 43 2.63 10.15 -9.43
CA LEU A 43 2.97 10.07 -10.85
C LEU A 43 3.31 11.49 -11.30
N PRO A 44 4.43 11.68 -12.04
CA PRO A 44 4.81 13.02 -12.48
C PRO A 44 3.74 13.58 -13.41
N ALA A 45 3.52 14.88 -13.30
CA ALA A 45 2.61 15.58 -14.19
C ALA A 45 3.09 15.43 -15.65
N LEU A 46 2.13 15.38 -16.57
CA LEU A 46 2.40 15.40 -18.01
C LEU A 46 2.10 16.78 -18.56
N TYR A 47 2.91 17.25 -19.50
CA TYR A 47 2.69 18.50 -20.20
C TYR A 47 2.91 18.32 -21.71
N VAL A 48 2.36 19.25 -22.51
CA VAL A 48 2.46 19.23 -23.96
C VAL A 48 3.55 20.21 -24.40
N GLU A 49 4.43 19.77 -25.28
CA GLU A 49 5.47 20.60 -25.89
C GLU A 49 5.55 20.30 -27.39
N GLY A 50 5.12 21.25 -28.21
CA GLY A 50 4.93 21.03 -29.64
C GLY A 50 3.94 19.90 -29.92
N ASN A 51 4.41 18.83 -30.60
CA ASN A 51 3.60 17.66 -30.96
C ASN A 51 3.81 16.45 -30.02
N SER A 52 4.40 16.66 -28.85
CA SER A 52 4.81 15.59 -27.95
C SER A 52 4.29 15.83 -26.53
N ILE A 53 3.96 14.74 -25.84
CA ILE A 53 3.62 14.73 -24.41
C ILE A 53 4.89 14.34 -23.65
N LYS A 54 5.23 15.07 -22.59
CA LYS A 54 6.44 14.88 -21.80
C LYS A 54 6.14 14.85 -20.31
N ARG A 55 7.01 14.19 -19.52
CA ARG A 55 6.93 14.22 -18.05
C ARG A 55 7.57 15.49 -17.50
N SER A 56 6.96 16.07 -16.47
CA SER A 56 7.46 17.30 -15.82
C SER A 56 8.77 17.12 -15.05
N ASP A 57 9.09 15.88 -14.63
CA ASP A 57 10.24 15.59 -13.78
C ASP A 57 11.55 15.38 -14.55
N ASN A 58 11.49 14.91 -15.80
CA ASN A 58 12.67 14.59 -16.59
C ASN A 58 12.58 14.98 -18.07
N HIS A 59 11.48 15.62 -18.49
CA HIS A 59 11.23 16.07 -19.87
C HIS A 59 11.26 14.95 -20.93
N ASN A 60 11.24 13.68 -20.51
CA ASN A 60 11.21 12.55 -21.43
C ASN A 60 9.85 12.47 -22.12
N LYS A 61 9.90 12.16 -23.42
CA LYS A 61 8.70 11.94 -24.23
C LYS A 61 7.96 10.69 -23.75
N VAL A 62 6.64 10.81 -23.62
CA VAL A 62 5.74 9.73 -23.23
C VAL A 62 4.85 9.36 -24.42
N GLN A 63 4.79 8.07 -24.72
CA GLN A 63 3.77 7.53 -25.60
C GLN A 63 2.60 7.03 -24.74
N LEU A 64 1.42 7.58 -24.95
CA LEU A 64 0.21 7.13 -24.26
C LEU A 64 -0.31 5.85 -24.91
N LYS A 65 -0.50 4.81 -24.10
CA LYS A 65 -1.11 3.52 -24.46
C LYS A 65 -2.34 3.36 -23.57
N GLY A 66 -3.47 3.74 -24.14
CA GLY A 66 -4.73 3.86 -23.42
C GLY A 66 -5.68 2.70 -23.65
N VAL A 67 -6.49 2.40 -22.63
CA VAL A 67 -7.74 1.66 -22.75
C VAL A 67 -8.85 2.46 -22.11
N THR A 68 -10.08 2.29 -22.60
CA THR A 68 -11.26 2.97 -22.08
C THR A 68 -12.20 1.99 -21.40
N THR A 69 -12.93 2.45 -20.39
CA THR A 69 -13.99 1.69 -19.74
C THR A 69 -15.20 2.58 -19.48
N MET A 70 -16.39 1.98 -19.62
CA MET A 70 -17.68 2.57 -19.30
C MET A 70 -18.21 2.08 -17.95
N ALA A 71 -17.35 1.49 -17.12
CA ALA A 71 -17.73 1.00 -15.80
C ALA A 71 -18.51 2.04 -14.97
N PHE A 72 -18.17 3.32 -15.09
CA PHE A 72 -18.81 4.43 -14.37
C PHE A 72 -20.00 5.07 -15.11
N ALA A 73 -20.43 4.46 -16.22
CA ALA A 73 -21.53 4.93 -17.05
C ALA A 73 -22.88 4.28 -16.70
N TYR A 74 -22.89 3.28 -15.81
CA TYR A 74 -24.07 2.48 -15.47
C TYR A 74 -24.40 2.63 -13.99
N ASP A 75 -25.69 2.81 -13.71
CA ASP A 75 -26.17 3.01 -12.34
C ASP A 75 -25.93 1.76 -11.50
N GLY A 76 -25.49 1.94 -10.25
CA GLY A 76 -25.17 0.86 -9.33
C GLY A 76 -23.83 0.14 -9.54
N TYR A 77 -22.96 0.58 -10.46
CA TYR A 77 -21.61 0.00 -10.58
C TYR A 77 -20.72 0.47 -9.41
N GLN A 78 -20.46 -0.41 -8.46
CA GLN A 78 -19.55 -0.14 -7.35
C GLN A 78 -18.11 -0.45 -7.74
N ILE A 79 -17.17 0.41 -7.36
CA ILE A 79 -15.74 0.06 -7.39
C ILE A 79 -15.52 -1.00 -6.32
N ASP A 80 -15.58 -2.26 -6.74
CA ASP A 80 -15.42 -3.41 -5.87
C ASP A 80 -14.11 -4.17 -6.20
N LYS A 81 -13.95 -5.34 -5.58
CA LYS A 81 -12.81 -6.22 -5.84
C LYS A 81 -12.71 -6.63 -7.32
N GLY A 82 -13.83 -6.77 -8.02
CA GLY A 82 -13.87 -7.13 -9.44
C GLY A 82 -13.25 -6.03 -10.33
N PHE A 83 -13.51 -4.76 -10.02
CA PHE A 83 -12.85 -3.65 -10.73
C PHE A 83 -11.32 -3.66 -10.49
N ILE A 84 -10.88 -3.92 -9.26
CA ILE A 84 -9.45 -4.03 -8.93
C ILE A 84 -8.79 -5.19 -9.69
N GLU A 85 -9.43 -6.35 -9.78
CA GLU A 85 -8.93 -7.49 -10.56
C GLU A 85 -8.81 -7.17 -12.06
N ILE A 86 -9.74 -6.38 -12.61
CA ILE A 86 -9.65 -5.89 -13.99
C ILE A 86 -8.41 -4.98 -14.14
N LEU A 87 -8.20 -4.05 -13.20
CA LEU A 87 -7.01 -3.18 -13.21
C LEU A 87 -5.70 -3.99 -13.15
N GLU A 88 -5.66 -5.06 -12.38
CA GLU A 88 -4.49 -5.96 -12.31
C GLU A 88 -4.22 -6.67 -13.64
N LYS A 89 -5.26 -7.15 -14.32
CA LYS A 89 -5.13 -7.71 -15.67
C LYS A 89 -4.66 -6.68 -16.67
N LEU A 90 -5.14 -5.44 -16.57
CA LEU A 90 -4.71 -4.34 -17.43
C LEU A 90 -3.22 -4.00 -17.25
N LYS A 91 -2.64 -4.15 -16.05
CA LYS A 91 -1.19 -3.97 -15.85
C LYS A 91 -0.36 -4.89 -16.75
N LEU A 92 -0.84 -6.10 -17.04
CA LEU A 92 -0.15 -7.05 -17.93
C LEU A 92 -0.08 -6.54 -19.37
N TRP A 93 -1.02 -5.67 -19.77
CA TRP A 93 -1.09 -5.11 -21.12
C TRP A 93 -0.15 -3.92 -21.32
N LYS A 94 0.60 -3.53 -20.27
CA LYS A 94 1.52 -2.38 -20.29
C LYS A 94 0.85 -1.08 -20.75
N VAL A 95 -0.43 -0.92 -20.42
CA VAL A 95 -1.17 0.34 -20.60
C VAL A 95 -0.73 1.34 -19.54
N ASN A 96 -0.67 2.62 -19.91
CA ASN A 96 -0.27 3.71 -19.01
C ASN A 96 -1.30 4.85 -18.96
N LEU A 97 -2.44 4.66 -19.62
CA LEU A 97 -3.58 5.56 -19.62
C LEU A 97 -4.85 4.73 -19.49
N LEU A 98 -5.73 5.13 -18.57
CA LEU A 98 -7.05 4.55 -18.40
C LEU A 98 -8.07 5.66 -18.59
N GLY A 99 -8.87 5.59 -19.65
CA GLY A 99 -9.99 6.49 -19.88
C GLY A 99 -11.22 6.00 -19.14
N LEU A 100 -11.78 6.84 -18.28
CA LEU A 100 -12.99 6.53 -17.53
C LEU A 100 -14.14 7.38 -18.10
N TYR A 101 -15.17 6.73 -18.63
CA TYR A 101 -16.42 7.41 -18.92
C TYR A 101 -17.30 7.34 -17.69
N ALA A 102 -17.72 8.51 -17.21
CA ALA A 102 -18.55 8.62 -16.02
C ALA A 102 -19.74 9.53 -16.31
N ASP A 103 -20.96 9.05 -16.00
CA ASP A 103 -22.17 9.86 -16.11
C ASP A 103 -22.31 10.72 -14.83
N PRO A 104 -22.35 12.06 -14.94
CA PRO A 104 -22.45 12.95 -13.78
C PRO A 104 -23.71 12.74 -12.94
N LEU A 105 -24.78 12.14 -13.49
CA LEU A 105 -25.98 11.80 -12.74
C LEU A 105 -25.76 10.61 -11.79
N ILE A 106 -24.80 9.74 -12.11
CA ILE A 106 -24.48 8.52 -11.35
C ILE A 106 -23.45 8.82 -10.25
N ILE A 107 -22.47 9.70 -10.53
CA ILE A 107 -21.39 10.04 -9.59
C ILE A 107 -21.89 10.82 -8.35
N LYS A 108 -23.05 11.50 -8.43
CA LYS A 108 -23.61 12.25 -7.29
C LYS A 108 -23.96 11.37 -6.07
N THR A 109 -23.97 10.05 -6.25
CA THR A 109 -24.41 9.08 -5.23
C THR A 109 -23.24 8.34 -4.57
N ILE A 110 -21.98 8.65 -4.92
CA ILE A 110 -20.76 8.13 -4.27
C ILE A 110 -20.21 9.19 -3.30
#